data_AF-A0A4Q3FC41-F1
#
_entry.id   AF-A0A4Q3FC41-F1
#
_cell.length_a   1.000
_cell.length_b   1.000
_cell.length_c   1.000
_cell.angle_alpha   90.00
_cell.angle_beta   90.00
_cell.angle_gamma   90.00
#
_symmetry.space_group_name_H-M   'P 1'
#
loop_
_entity.id
_entity.type
_entity.pdbx_description
1 polymer ?
#
loop_
_entity_poly.entity_id
_entity_poly.type
_entity_poly.pdbx_seq_one_letter_code
_entity_poly.pdbx_strand_id
1 'polypeptide(L)'
;MSFAYHAYEAVHMMVGPMRGMSDAMHLAFKNPANPLTYTPLGRTVAASCELFERATRRYGKPAFGLGETTINGVKVAVEERVVWERPFCKLVYFDRKIQASRRKPQPKVLLVAPMSGHYATLLRGTVEAFLPGHEVYITDWVDARLVPISEGRFDLDDYIDYVIGMLQKLGPDTHVMAICQPSVPVIAAIARMEAESDPCAPRSMTLMGGPIDTRRSPTAVNQLAMERGTDWFRRNCITVVPFPSLGAFRQVYPGFMQLSGFMAMNMDRHVTAHYDM
;
A
#
# COMPACT_ATOMS: atom_id res chain seq x y z
N MET A 1 -5.83 9.22 -25.00
CA MET A 1 -6.56 9.45 -23.73
C MET A 1 -7.23 8.15 -23.34
N SER A 2 -6.88 7.55 -22.21
CA SER A 2 -7.49 6.28 -21.80
C SER A 2 -8.89 6.53 -21.25
N PHE A 3 -9.92 6.22 -22.06
CA PHE A 3 -11.34 6.29 -21.70
C PHE A 3 -11.65 5.48 -20.43
N ALA A 4 -10.86 4.44 -20.13
CA ALA A 4 -11.07 3.56 -18.99
C ALA A 4 -10.95 4.25 -17.62
N TYR A 5 -10.00 5.17 -17.43
CA TYR A 5 -9.87 5.88 -16.15
C TYR A 5 -11.01 6.89 -15.95
N HIS A 6 -11.35 7.64 -17.01
CA HIS A 6 -12.48 8.56 -16.98
C HIS A 6 -13.81 7.82 -16.78
N ALA A 7 -14.00 6.66 -17.42
CA ALA A 7 -15.17 5.82 -17.21
C ALA A 7 -15.20 5.26 -15.78
N TYR A 8 -14.06 4.80 -15.24
CA TYR A 8 -13.96 4.33 -13.86
C TYR A 8 -14.28 5.44 -12.84
N GLU A 9 -13.70 6.63 -12.98
CA GLU A 9 -14.03 7.78 -12.12
C GLU A 9 -15.46 8.26 -12.34
N ALA A 10 -15.96 8.30 -13.58
CA ALA A 10 -17.34 8.68 -13.90
C ALA A 10 -18.34 7.71 -13.25
N VAL A 11 -18.11 6.40 -13.33
CA VAL A 11 -18.90 5.40 -12.62
C VAL A 11 -18.83 5.64 -11.11
N HIS A 12 -17.65 5.90 -10.54
CA HIS A 12 -17.54 6.16 -9.10
C HIS A 12 -18.20 7.47 -8.65
N MET A 13 -18.17 8.50 -9.50
CA MET A 13 -18.82 9.79 -9.27
C MET A 13 -20.34 9.68 -9.43
N MET A 14 -20.82 8.98 -10.46
CA MET A 14 -22.25 8.72 -10.71
C MET A 14 -22.88 7.87 -9.60
N VAL A 15 -22.11 6.95 -9.01
CA VAL A 15 -22.56 6.12 -7.90
C VAL A 15 -22.48 6.86 -6.55
N GLY A 16 -21.79 8.01 -6.48
CA GLY A 16 -21.65 8.82 -5.27
C GLY A 16 -23.00 9.26 -4.66
N PRO A 17 -23.90 9.92 -5.41
CA PRO A 17 -25.24 10.26 -4.94
C PRO A 17 -26.08 9.04 -4.55
N MET A 18 -25.95 7.94 -5.30
CA MET A 18 -26.66 6.68 -5.00
C MET A 18 -26.16 6.01 -3.71
N ARG A 19 -24.88 6.18 -3.35
CA ARG A 19 -24.35 5.75 -2.04
C ARG A 19 -24.94 6.54 -0.88
N GLY A 20 -24.99 7.87 -0.99
CA GLY A 20 -25.60 8.70 0.05
C GLY A 20 -27.07 8.33 0.31
N MET A 21 -27.80 8.00 -0.75
CA MET A 21 -29.18 7.50 -0.65
C MET A 21 -29.25 6.07 -0.09
N SER A 22 -28.33 5.19 -0.47
CA SER A 22 -28.22 3.81 0.06
C SER A 22 -27.87 3.80 1.55
N ASP A 23 -26.95 4.65 2.01
CA ASP A 23 -26.56 4.77 3.42
C ASP A 23 -27.73 5.28 4.26
N ALA A 24 -28.47 6.28 3.76
CA ALA A 24 -29.68 6.79 4.42
C ALA A 24 -30.79 5.74 4.51
N MET A 25 -31.02 4.97 3.44
CA MET A 25 -31.98 3.86 3.44
C MET A 25 -31.55 2.74 4.37
N HIS A 26 -30.28 2.33 4.34
CA HIS A 26 -29.74 1.32 5.23
C HIS A 26 -29.92 1.72 6.71
N LEU A 27 -29.65 2.97 7.07
CA LEU A 27 -29.87 3.49 8.42
C LEU A 27 -31.36 3.50 8.79
N ALA A 28 -32.25 3.86 7.87
CA ALA A 28 -33.69 3.88 8.10
C ALA A 28 -34.29 2.47 8.31
N PHE A 29 -33.83 1.47 7.56
CA PHE A 29 -34.31 0.08 7.64
C PHE A 29 -33.57 -0.80 8.66
N LYS A 30 -32.50 -0.29 9.30
CA LYS A 30 -31.91 -0.86 10.53
C LYS A 30 -32.36 -0.14 11.81
N ASN A 31 -33.08 0.98 11.70
CA ASN A 31 -33.58 1.70 12.87
C ASN A 31 -34.62 0.83 13.62
N PRO A 32 -34.40 0.50 14.90
CA PRO A 32 -35.34 -0.31 15.69
C PRO A 32 -36.73 0.32 15.83
N ALA A 33 -36.83 1.64 15.68
CA ALA A 33 -38.08 2.40 15.71
C ALA A 33 -38.86 2.36 14.38
N ASN A 34 -38.29 1.82 13.30
CA ASN A 34 -38.99 1.62 12.04
C ASN A 34 -39.66 0.22 12.03
N PRO A 35 -41.00 0.14 11.96
CA PRO A 35 -41.72 -1.14 11.96
C PRO A 35 -41.33 -2.06 10.79
N LEU A 36 -40.89 -1.48 9.67
CA LEU A 36 -40.50 -2.22 8.47
C LEU A 36 -39.17 -2.97 8.65
N THR A 37 -38.33 -2.59 9.62
CA THR A 37 -37.04 -3.23 9.95
C THR A 37 -37.18 -4.72 10.22
N TYR A 38 -38.29 -5.13 10.85
CA TYR A 38 -38.51 -6.53 11.23
C TYR A 38 -39.16 -7.36 10.12
N THR A 39 -39.60 -6.73 9.03
CA THR A 39 -40.26 -7.42 7.92
C THR A 39 -39.25 -8.09 6.98
N PRO A 40 -39.61 -9.20 6.30
CA PRO A 40 -38.74 -9.82 5.30
C PRO A 40 -38.30 -8.84 4.19
N LEU A 41 -39.20 -7.94 3.79
CA LEU A 41 -38.94 -6.91 2.79
C LEU A 41 -37.92 -5.88 3.29
N GLY A 42 -38.10 -5.34 4.50
CA GLY A 42 -37.16 -4.37 5.08
C GLY A 42 -35.76 -4.95 5.32
N ARG A 43 -35.68 -6.22 5.76
CA ARG A 43 -34.39 -6.94 5.87
C ARG A 43 -33.70 -7.13 4.52
N THR A 44 -34.47 -7.45 3.48
CA THR A 44 -33.94 -7.62 2.10
C THR A 44 -33.43 -6.29 1.54
N VAL A 45 -34.17 -5.20 1.77
CA VAL A 45 -33.76 -3.85 1.36
C VAL A 45 -32.50 -3.42 2.09
N ALA A 46 -32.42 -3.61 3.42
CA ALA A 46 -31.23 -3.30 4.19
C ALA A 46 -30.00 -4.11 3.73
N ALA A 47 -30.16 -5.41 3.48
CA ALA A 47 -29.07 -6.26 2.99
C ALA A 47 -28.63 -5.85 1.57
N SER A 48 -29.56 -5.45 0.70
CA SER A 48 -29.25 -4.98 -0.65
C SER A 48 -28.51 -3.64 -0.63
N CYS A 49 -28.92 -2.72 0.24
CA CYS A 49 -28.20 -1.46 0.48
C CYS A 49 -26.80 -1.69 1.07
N GLU A 50 -26.65 -2.64 2.00
CA GLU A 50 -25.34 -3.02 2.56
C GLU A 50 -24.42 -3.64 1.51
N LEU A 51 -24.95 -4.52 0.64
CA LEU A 51 -24.21 -5.08 -0.49
C LEU A 51 -23.82 -4.01 -1.51
N PHE A 52 -24.73 -3.10 -1.85
CA PHE A 52 -24.46 -1.97 -2.75
C PHE A 52 -23.41 -1.02 -2.16
N GLU A 53 -23.50 -0.72 -0.86
CA GLU A 53 -22.49 0.05 -0.15
C GLU A 53 -21.13 -0.66 -0.22
N ARG A 54 -21.03 -1.93 0.16
CA ARG A 54 -19.77 -2.70 0.09
C ARG A 54 -19.20 -2.80 -1.32
N ALA A 55 -20.05 -2.95 -2.33
CA ALA A 55 -19.62 -3.07 -3.73
C ALA A 55 -19.14 -1.74 -4.32
N THR A 56 -19.56 -0.61 -3.76
CA THR A 56 -19.31 0.70 -4.36
C THR A 56 -18.44 1.62 -3.50
N ARG A 57 -18.29 1.35 -2.20
CA ARG A 57 -17.56 2.18 -1.26
C ARG A 57 -16.07 2.21 -1.59
N ARG A 58 -15.50 3.42 -1.66
CA ARG A 58 -14.05 3.62 -1.61
C ARG A 58 -13.62 3.48 -0.15
N TYR A 59 -12.96 2.38 0.16
CA TYR A 59 -12.33 2.21 1.47
C TYR A 59 -11.11 3.14 1.55
N GLY A 60 -11.04 3.92 2.62
CA GLY A 60 -9.84 4.68 2.93
C GLY A 60 -8.68 3.75 3.30
N LYS A 61 -7.49 4.33 3.46
CA LYS A 61 -6.32 3.60 3.96
C LYS A 61 -6.66 2.92 5.30
N PRO A 62 -6.54 1.58 5.40
CA PRO A 62 -6.69 0.89 6.68
C PRO A 62 -5.63 1.39 7.68
N ALA A 63 -5.97 1.42 8.97
CA ALA A 63 -4.97 1.62 10.03
C ALA A 63 -4.13 0.34 10.23
N PHE A 64 -2.90 0.46 10.72
CA PHE A 64 -2.17 -0.74 11.16
C PHE A 64 -2.87 -1.37 12.38
N GLY A 65 -3.42 -0.56 13.28
CA GLY A 65 -4.19 -1.05 14.43
C GLY A 65 -3.32 -1.81 15.44
N LEU A 66 -2.02 -1.52 15.48
CA LEU A 66 -1.06 -2.12 16.41
C LEU A 66 -0.94 -1.21 17.63
N GLY A 67 -1.92 -1.28 18.54
CA GLY A 67 -1.97 -0.41 19.73
C GLY A 67 -1.07 -0.86 20.88
N GLU A 68 -0.66 -2.13 20.91
CA GLU A 68 0.23 -2.69 21.93
C GLU A 68 1.14 -3.77 21.35
N THR A 69 2.25 -4.03 22.04
CA THR A 69 3.14 -5.17 21.80
C THR A 69 3.64 -5.73 23.12
N THR A 70 4.20 -6.96 23.10
CA THR A 70 4.79 -7.59 24.29
C THR A 70 6.31 -7.63 24.16
N ILE A 71 7.01 -7.01 25.12
CA ILE A 71 8.47 -7.00 25.19
C ILE A 71 8.88 -7.63 26.51
N ASN A 72 9.63 -8.73 26.47
CA ASN A 72 10.06 -9.49 27.65
C ASN A 72 8.91 -9.82 28.62
N GLY A 73 7.75 -10.19 28.09
CA GLY A 73 6.55 -10.53 28.87
C GLY A 73 5.75 -9.33 29.40
N VAL A 74 6.18 -8.09 29.13
CA VAL A 74 5.47 -6.87 29.53
C VAL A 74 4.77 -6.25 28.34
N LYS A 75 3.47 -5.96 28.49
CA LYS A 75 2.70 -5.21 27.48
C LYS A 75 3.10 -3.75 27.48
N VAL A 76 3.30 -3.20 26.29
CA VAL A 76 3.72 -1.82 26.06
C VAL A 76 2.86 -1.23 24.95
N ALA A 77 2.36 0.00 25.15
CA ALA A 77 1.62 0.73 24.13
C ALA A 77 2.50 1.07 22.92
N VAL A 78 1.91 1.08 21.73
CA VAL A 78 2.57 1.39 20.47
C VAL A 78 1.84 2.54 19.80
N GLU A 79 2.59 3.56 19.38
CA GLU A 79 2.07 4.71 18.65
C GLU A 79 2.74 4.86 17.29
N GLU A 80 1.96 5.07 16.25
CA GLU A 80 2.46 5.39 14.92
C GLU A 80 2.93 6.85 14.87
N ARG A 81 4.15 7.10 14.37
CA ARG A 81 4.72 8.45 14.21
C ARG A 81 5.37 8.58 12.84
N VAL A 82 5.06 9.64 12.11
CA VAL A 82 5.82 9.98 10.89
C VAL A 82 7.12 10.65 11.31
N VAL A 83 8.25 10.02 10.98
CA VAL A 83 9.61 10.48 11.37
C VAL A 83 10.41 11.08 10.23
N TRP A 84 9.92 10.89 9.00
CA TRP A 84 10.45 11.47 7.77
C TRP A 84 9.33 11.50 6.72
N GLU A 85 9.31 12.52 5.89
CA GLU A 85 8.30 12.68 4.86
C GLU A 85 8.88 13.42 3.66
N ARG A 86 8.49 12.95 2.47
CA ARG A 86 8.61 13.63 1.19
C ARG A 86 7.30 13.43 0.42
N PRO A 87 7.01 14.20 -0.64
CA PRO A 87 5.69 14.21 -1.28
C PRO A 87 5.06 12.83 -1.60
N PHE A 88 5.88 11.87 -2.02
CA PHE A 88 5.45 10.52 -2.40
C PHE A 88 5.53 9.46 -1.29
N CYS A 89 6.11 9.76 -0.12
CA CYS A 89 6.31 8.75 0.91
C CYS A 89 6.41 9.34 2.31
N LYS A 90 5.76 8.66 3.26
CA LYS A 90 5.92 8.87 4.69
C LYS A 90 6.69 7.69 5.28
N LEU A 91 7.68 7.96 6.11
CA LEU A 91 8.33 6.95 6.93
C LEU A 91 7.63 6.89 8.27
N VAL A 92 6.92 5.79 8.52
CA VAL A 92 6.16 5.57 9.76
C VAL A 92 7.01 4.74 10.71
N TYR A 93 7.24 5.26 11.91
CA TYR A 93 7.88 4.60 13.04
C TYR A 93 6.82 4.13 14.03
N PHE A 94 6.96 2.90 14.53
CA PHE A 94 6.11 2.36 15.58
C PHE A 94 6.78 2.56 16.94
N ASP A 95 6.45 3.68 17.59
CA ASP A 95 7.02 4.10 18.86
C ASP A 95 6.43 3.31 20.01
N ARG A 96 7.20 2.33 20.48
CA ARG A 96 6.87 1.53 21.68
C ARG A 96 7.16 2.39 22.91
N LYS A 97 6.14 2.65 23.74
CA LYS A 97 6.21 3.49 24.95
C LYS A 97 6.91 2.79 26.12
N ILE A 98 8.15 2.37 25.88
CA ILE A 98 9.03 1.79 26.88
C ILE A 98 9.49 2.91 27.81
N GLN A 99 9.33 2.71 29.12
CA GLN A 99 9.85 3.64 30.14
C GLN A 99 11.35 3.87 29.91
N ALA A 100 11.80 5.12 29.98
CA ALA A 100 13.19 5.50 29.67
C ALA A 100 14.23 4.69 30.45
N SER A 101 13.95 4.39 31.72
CA SER A 101 14.80 3.55 32.58
C SER A 101 14.97 2.09 32.12
N ARG A 102 14.09 1.61 31.24
CA ARG A 102 14.08 0.24 30.70
C ARG A 102 14.41 0.18 29.21
N ARG A 103 14.59 1.32 28.54
CA ARG A 103 14.86 1.38 27.10
C ARG A 103 16.31 0.99 26.85
N LYS A 104 16.52 -0.21 26.31
CA LYS A 104 17.80 -0.65 25.76
C LYS A 104 17.87 -0.29 24.27
N PRO A 105 19.04 0.03 23.71
CA PRO A 105 19.22 0.12 22.27
C PRO A 105 18.75 -1.18 21.61
N GLN A 106 17.97 -1.06 20.55
CA GLN A 106 17.51 -2.19 19.75
C GLN A 106 17.81 -1.93 18.28
N PRO A 107 18.01 -3.00 17.49
CA PRO A 107 18.28 -2.85 16.07
C PRO A 107 17.12 -2.14 15.37
N LYS A 108 17.46 -1.17 14.51
CA LYS A 108 16.51 -0.49 13.62
C LYS A 108 16.26 -1.36 12.41
N VAL A 109 15.00 -1.52 12.03
CA VAL A 109 14.60 -2.21 10.80
C VAL A 109 13.74 -1.29 9.93
N LEU A 110 14.19 -1.04 8.70
CA LEU A 110 13.43 -0.36 7.65
C LEU A 110 12.73 -1.41 6.78
N LEU A 111 11.40 -1.46 6.87
CA LEU A 111 10.55 -2.24 5.98
C LEU A 111 10.18 -1.38 4.77
N VAL A 112 10.67 -1.74 3.59
CA VAL A 112 10.30 -1.08 2.33
C VAL A 112 9.14 -1.85 1.72
N ALA A 113 7.94 -1.28 1.90
CA ALA A 113 6.68 -1.83 1.41
C ALA A 113 6.49 -1.59 -0.09
N PRO A 114 5.82 -2.50 -0.81
CA PRO A 114 5.54 -2.32 -2.24
C PRO A 114 4.55 -1.19 -2.47
N MET A 115 4.80 -0.33 -3.47
CA MET A 115 3.83 0.67 -3.93
C MET A 115 2.59 0.02 -4.55
N SER A 116 2.78 -1.15 -5.16
CA SER A 116 1.77 -1.92 -5.88
C SER A 116 0.72 -2.57 -4.95
N GLY A 117 0.89 -2.49 -3.63
CA GLY A 117 0.08 -3.20 -2.63
C GLY A 117 -1.12 -2.45 -2.05
N HIS A 118 -1.60 -1.38 -2.69
CA HIS A 118 -2.53 -0.39 -2.10
C HIS A 118 -1.94 0.40 -0.92
N TYR A 119 -1.62 -0.27 0.20
CA TYR A 119 -1.17 0.38 1.43
C TYR A 119 -0.12 -0.45 2.17
N ALA A 120 0.77 0.21 2.91
CA ALA A 120 1.77 -0.44 3.75
C ALA A 120 1.17 -1.36 4.82
N THR A 121 -0.12 -1.21 5.13
CA THR A 121 -0.86 -2.06 6.08
C THR A 121 -1.02 -3.51 5.64
N LEU A 122 -0.75 -3.85 4.37
CA LEU A 122 -0.58 -5.25 3.98
C LEU A 122 0.55 -5.95 4.75
N LEU A 123 1.55 -5.20 5.18
CA LEU A 123 2.66 -5.70 5.99
C LEU A 123 2.40 -5.58 7.51
N ARG A 124 1.15 -5.37 7.94
CA ARG A 124 0.80 -5.27 9.36
C ARG A 124 1.33 -6.45 10.18
N GLY A 125 1.14 -7.68 9.70
CA GLY A 125 1.64 -8.87 10.40
C GLY A 125 3.16 -8.92 10.48
N THR A 126 3.85 -8.42 9.46
CA THR A 126 5.31 -8.28 9.48
C THR A 126 5.76 -7.26 10.52
N VAL A 127 5.13 -6.07 10.55
CA VAL A 127 5.40 -5.05 11.58
C VAL A 127 5.18 -5.64 12.97
N GLU A 128 4.03 -6.28 13.20
CA GLU A 128 3.67 -6.91 14.47
C GLU A 128 4.72 -7.91 14.96
N ALA A 129 5.23 -8.76 14.06
CA ALA A 129 6.25 -9.75 14.38
C ALA A 129 7.61 -9.13 14.77
N PHE A 130 7.96 -7.95 14.22
CA PHE A 130 9.22 -7.26 14.53
C PHE A 130 9.14 -6.40 15.81
N LEU A 131 7.95 -5.91 16.17
CA LEU A 131 7.75 -5.01 17.32
C LEU A 131 8.35 -5.48 18.65
N PRO A 132 8.38 -6.78 19.02
CA PRO A 132 8.98 -7.22 20.28
C PRO A 132 10.49 -6.93 20.38
N GLY A 133 11.21 -6.97 19.25
CA GLY A 133 12.68 -6.99 19.23
C GLY A 133 13.37 -5.83 18.53
N HIS A 134 12.65 -5.03 17.74
CA HIS A 134 13.26 -4.04 16.84
C HIS A 134 12.58 -2.68 16.94
N GLU A 135 13.32 -1.63 16.61
CA GLU A 135 12.75 -0.33 16.26
C GLU A 135 12.25 -0.40 14.80
N VAL A 136 10.93 -0.44 14.62
CA VAL A 136 10.31 -0.75 13.32
C VAL A 136 9.92 0.52 12.59
N TYR A 137 10.42 0.65 11.36
CA TYR A 137 10.08 1.71 10.43
C TYR A 137 9.52 1.10 9.15
N ILE A 138 8.49 1.70 8.57
CA ILE A 138 7.91 1.24 7.31
C ILE A 138 7.67 2.40 6.36
N THR A 139 7.98 2.18 5.07
CA THR A 139 7.63 3.13 4.01
C THR A 139 6.13 3.07 3.73
N ASP A 140 5.47 4.21 3.77
CA ASP A 140 4.07 4.36 3.42
C ASP A 140 3.96 5.29 2.21
N TRP A 141 3.83 4.66 1.04
CA TRP A 141 3.77 5.36 -0.24
C TRP A 141 2.43 6.08 -0.42
N VAL A 142 2.52 7.34 -0.84
CA VAL A 142 1.35 8.19 -1.10
C VAL A 142 0.81 7.86 -2.49
N ASP A 143 -0.51 7.75 -2.61
CA ASP A 143 -1.17 7.65 -3.89
C ASP A 143 -0.82 8.86 -4.76
N ALA A 144 -0.16 8.61 -5.89
CA ALA A 144 0.36 9.66 -6.76
C ALA A 144 -0.73 10.59 -7.30
N ARG A 145 -2.01 10.18 -7.32
CA ARG A 145 -3.13 11.07 -7.69
C ARG A 145 -3.37 12.18 -6.67
N LEU A 146 -2.87 12.02 -5.44
CA LEU A 146 -2.94 13.00 -4.36
C LEU A 146 -1.71 13.91 -4.29
N VAL A 147 -0.69 13.68 -5.13
CA VAL A 147 0.56 14.46 -5.14
C VAL A 147 0.54 15.45 -6.31
N PRO A 148 0.60 16.78 -6.05
CA PRO A 148 0.58 17.81 -7.10
C PRO A 148 1.64 17.59 -8.18
N ILE A 149 1.38 18.03 -9.41
CA ILE A 149 2.34 17.91 -10.51
C ILE A 149 3.59 18.78 -10.30
N SER A 150 3.49 19.84 -9.49
CA SER A 150 4.61 20.71 -9.10
C SER A 150 5.68 19.99 -8.27
N GLU A 151 5.34 18.89 -7.60
CA GLU A 151 6.27 18.05 -6.84
C GLU A 151 7.13 17.13 -7.74
N GLY A 152 7.19 17.43 -9.04
CA GLY A 152 8.01 16.70 -9.99
C GLY A 152 7.45 15.34 -10.41
N ARG A 153 8.31 14.57 -11.06
CA ARG A 153 8.02 13.17 -11.42
C ARG A 153 8.36 12.24 -10.25
N PHE A 154 8.01 10.98 -10.40
CA PHE A 154 8.44 9.93 -9.49
C PHE A 154 8.76 8.71 -10.33
N ASP A 155 10.04 8.52 -10.62
CA ASP A 155 10.57 7.39 -11.37
C ASP A 155 11.43 6.47 -10.49
N LEU A 156 12.26 5.62 -11.11
CA LEU A 156 13.09 4.67 -10.39
C LEU A 156 14.21 5.37 -9.60
N ASP A 157 14.78 6.43 -10.15
CA ASP A 157 15.88 7.18 -9.53
C ASP A 157 15.34 7.90 -8.29
N ASP A 158 14.15 8.51 -8.41
CA ASP A 158 13.45 9.10 -7.25
C ASP A 158 13.19 8.05 -6.16
N TYR A 159 12.75 6.84 -6.51
CA TYR A 159 12.55 5.76 -5.53
C TYR A 159 13.86 5.46 -4.79
N ILE A 160 14.95 5.28 -5.54
CA ILE A 160 16.28 5.00 -5.00
C ILE A 160 16.70 6.10 -4.02
N ASP A 161 16.58 7.37 -4.42
CA ASP A 161 16.91 8.53 -3.60
C ASP A 161 16.06 8.62 -2.32
N TYR A 162 14.79 8.21 -2.37
CA TYR A 162 13.94 8.14 -1.19
C TYR A 162 14.44 7.07 -0.22
N VAL A 163 14.80 5.88 -0.71
CA VAL A 163 15.36 4.80 0.13
C VAL A 163 16.67 5.25 0.78
N ILE A 164 17.58 5.87 0.01
CA ILE A 164 18.84 6.42 0.53
C ILE A 164 18.55 7.48 1.60
N GLY A 165 17.67 8.44 1.31
CA GLY A 165 17.33 9.51 2.26
C GLY A 165 16.70 8.99 3.56
N MET A 166 15.90 7.94 3.49
CA MET A 166 15.35 7.27 4.69
C MET A 166 16.43 6.53 5.47
N LEU A 167 17.35 5.81 4.81
CA LEU A 167 18.46 5.13 5.47
C LEU A 167 19.42 6.13 6.14
N GLN A 168 19.76 7.22 5.47
CA GLN A 168 20.56 8.32 6.04
C GLN A 168 19.86 8.97 7.23
N LYS A 169 18.53 9.15 7.17
CA LYS A 169 17.75 9.67 8.30
C LYS A 169 17.77 8.72 9.50
N LEU A 170 17.71 7.41 9.27
CA LEU A 170 17.79 6.41 10.33
C LEU A 170 19.22 6.29 10.87
N GLY A 171 20.23 6.54 10.04
CA GLY A 171 21.64 6.49 10.40
C GLY A 171 22.24 5.08 10.34
N PRO A 172 23.50 4.90 10.79
CA PRO A 172 24.23 3.63 10.72
C PRO A 172 23.53 2.50 11.49
N ASP A 173 23.98 1.27 11.26
CA ASP A 173 23.49 0.05 11.92
C ASP A 173 22.00 -0.26 11.67
N THR A 174 21.43 0.29 10.60
CA THR A 174 20.06 0.00 10.18
C THR A 174 20.02 -1.30 9.35
N HIS A 175 19.06 -2.17 9.61
CA HIS A 175 18.74 -3.31 8.77
C HIS A 175 17.62 -2.94 7.81
N VAL A 176 17.69 -3.35 6.54
CA VAL A 176 16.63 -3.09 5.57
C VAL A 176 16.02 -4.38 5.05
N MET A 177 14.71 -4.39 4.90
CA MET A 177 13.93 -5.49 4.30
C MET A 177 13.05 -4.93 3.18
N ALA A 178 13.25 -5.43 1.97
CA ALA A 178 12.46 -5.09 0.79
C ALA A 178 11.51 -6.23 0.44
N ILE A 179 10.22 -5.93 0.23
CA ILE A 179 9.18 -6.95 0.02
C ILE A 179 8.54 -6.82 -1.35
N CYS A 180 8.74 -7.81 -2.22
CA CYS A 180 8.24 -7.85 -3.59
C CYS A 180 8.89 -6.75 -4.48
N GLN A 181 8.09 -5.84 -5.04
CA GLN A 181 8.50 -4.78 -5.97
C GLN A 181 9.71 -3.92 -5.53
N PRO A 182 9.88 -3.55 -4.25
CA PRO A 182 11.01 -2.72 -3.80
C PRO A 182 12.37 -3.40 -3.81
N SER A 183 12.44 -4.71 -4.08
CA SER A 183 13.73 -5.42 -4.04
C SER A 183 14.76 -4.81 -4.99
N VAL A 184 14.34 -4.44 -6.21
CA VAL A 184 15.21 -3.80 -7.20
C VAL A 184 15.70 -2.41 -6.76
N PRO A 185 14.82 -1.43 -6.42
CA PRO A 185 15.30 -0.11 -6.00
C PRO A 185 16.10 -0.15 -4.68
N VAL A 186 15.79 -1.07 -3.76
CA VAL A 186 16.59 -1.22 -2.52
C VAL A 186 17.99 -1.76 -2.81
N ILE A 187 18.14 -2.75 -3.69
CA ILE A 187 19.47 -3.21 -4.14
C ILE A 187 20.25 -2.04 -4.76
N ALA A 188 19.62 -1.28 -5.66
CA ALA A 188 20.26 -0.16 -6.34
C ALA A 188 20.68 0.95 -5.36
N ALA A 189 19.82 1.29 -4.40
CA ALA A 189 20.12 2.26 -3.34
C ALA A 189 21.35 1.84 -2.52
N ILE A 190 21.39 0.59 -2.06
CA ILE A 190 22.51 0.10 -1.25
C ILE A 190 23.79 0.02 -2.07
N ALA A 191 23.72 -0.46 -3.32
CA ALA A 191 24.87 -0.49 -4.21
C ALA A 191 25.46 0.92 -4.43
N ARG A 192 24.60 1.94 -4.55
CA ARG A 192 25.02 3.33 -4.66
C ARG A 192 25.67 3.84 -3.37
N MET A 193 25.04 3.62 -2.22
CA MET A 193 25.56 4.01 -0.91
C MET A 193 26.93 3.40 -0.62
N GLU A 194 27.11 2.10 -0.90
CA GLU A 194 28.38 1.38 -0.74
C GLU A 194 29.46 1.94 -1.68
N ALA A 195 29.12 2.20 -2.95
CA ALA A 195 30.05 2.79 -3.91
C ALA A 195 30.54 4.19 -3.50
N GLU A 196 29.72 4.94 -2.75
CA GLU A 196 30.05 6.26 -2.20
C GLU A 196 30.67 6.19 -0.80
N SER A 197 30.84 5.00 -0.23
CA SER A 197 31.26 4.81 1.16
C SER A 197 30.38 5.59 2.16
N ASP A 198 29.08 5.64 1.92
CA ASP A 198 28.11 6.28 2.81
C ASP A 198 28.09 5.54 4.17
N PRO A 199 28.40 6.22 5.29
CA PRO A 199 28.41 5.59 6.62
C PRO A 199 27.04 5.07 7.08
N CYS A 200 25.96 5.48 6.41
CA CYS A 200 24.60 5.04 6.68
C CYS A 200 24.16 3.84 5.83
N ALA A 201 25.06 3.24 5.03
CA ALA A 201 24.77 1.99 4.34
C ALA A 201 24.28 0.92 5.34
N PRO A 202 23.21 0.17 5.04
CA PRO A 202 22.57 -0.69 6.01
C PRO A 202 23.44 -1.90 6.34
N ARG A 203 23.41 -2.31 7.61
CA ARG A 203 24.17 -3.46 8.14
C ARG A 203 23.75 -4.79 7.49
N SER A 204 22.50 -4.90 7.04
CA SER A 204 22.04 -6.03 6.24
C SER A 204 20.91 -5.65 5.31
N MET A 205 20.80 -6.36 4.19
CA MET A 205 19.68 -6.28 3.25
C MET A 205 18.98 -7.65 3.16
N THR A 206 17.67 -7.66 3.38
CA THR A 206 16.81 -8.84 3.17
C THR A 206 15.84 -8.58 2.03
N LEU A 207 15.75 -9.49 1.07
CA LEU A 207 14.89 -9.38 -0.10
C LEU A 207 13.84 -10.50 -0.06
N MET A 208 12.57 -10.15 0.03
CA MET A 208 11.48 -11.11 0.19
C MET A 208 10.55 -11.12 -1.01
N GLY A 209 10.60 -12.19 -1.81
CA GLY A 209 9.66 -12.43 -2.90
C GLY A 209 9.70 -11.42 -4.04
N GLY A 210 10.79 -10.65 -4.18
CA GLY A 210 10.98 -9.71 -5.28
C GLY A 210 11.82 -10.30 -6.42
N PRO A 211 11.49 -9.99 -7.69
CA PRO A 211 12.28 -10.45 -8.83
C PRO A 211 13.61 -9.70 -8.92
N ILE A 212 14.71 -10.42 -9.12
CA ILE A 212 16.06 -9.83 -9.34
C ILE A 212 16.48 -10.01 -10.79
N ASP A 213 16.73 -11.25 -11.23
CA ASP A 213 16.95 -11.57 -12.64
C ASP A 213 15.69 -12.24 -13.20
N THR A 214 14.84 -11.44 -13.84
CA THR A 214 13.57 -11.90 -14.43
C THR A 214 13.74 -12.85 -15.62
N ARG A 215 14.97 -13.05 -16.11
CA ARG A 215 15.27 -14.03 -17.17
C ARG A 215 15.42 -15.44 -16.61
N ARG A 216 15.62 -15.59 -15.30
CA ARG A 216 15.79 -16.88 -14.62
C ARG A 216 14.50 -17.22 -13.89
N SER A 217 13.88 -18.34 -14.25
CA SER A 217 12.57 -18.79 -13.72
C SER A 217 11.46 -17.74 -13.88
N PRO A 218 11.16 -17.30 -15.11
CA PRO A 218 10.20 -16.23 -15.35
C PRO A 218 8.78 -16.68 -14.98
N THR A 219 8.09 -15.85 -14.18
CA THR A 219 6.65 -15.99 -13.94
C THR A 219 5.84 -15.51 -15.17
N ALA A 220 4.54 -15.79 -15.21
CA ALA A 220 3.66 -15.28 -16.27
C ALA A 220 3.74 -13.75 -16.43
N VAL A 221 3.86 -13.02 -15.31
CA VAL A 221 4.06 -11.56 -15.31
C VAL A 221 5.37 -11.19 -16.02
N ASN A 222 6.45 -11.95 -15.78
CA ASN A 222 7.74 -11.69 -16.40
C ASN A 222 7.71 -12.00 -17.90
N GLN A 223 7.06 -13.10 -18.31
CA GLN A 223 6.92 -13.47 -19.72
C GLN A 223 6.16 -12.40 -20.51
N LEU A 224 5.02 -11.94 -20.00
CA LEU A 224 4.28 -10.85 -20.61
C LEU A 224 5.12 -9.57 -20.72
N ALA A 225 5.90 -9.27 -19.67
CA ALA A 225 6.77 -8.10 -19.67
C ALA A 225 7.85 -8.17 -20.77
N MET A 226 8.48 -9.34 -20.94
CA MET A 226 9.49 -9.57 -21.97
C MET A 226 8.91 -9.54 -23.39
N GLU A 227 7.75 -10.14 -23.61
CA GLU A 227 7.11 -10.22 -24.93
C GLU A 227 6.61 -8.85 -25.42
N ARG A 228 5.99 -8.07 -24.53
CA ARG A 228 5.37 -6.79 -24.89
C ARG A 228 6.38 -5.64 -24.89
N GLY A 229 7.40 -5.71 -24.04
CA GLY A 229 8.38 -4.64 -23.85
C GLY A 229 7.80 -3.40 -23.15
N THR A 230 8.69 -2.55 -22.62
CA THR A 230 8.32 -1.39 -21.80
C THR A 230 7.45 -0.35 -22.53
N ASP A 231 7.67 -0.17 -23.83
CA ASP A 231 6.90 0.80 -24.64
C ASP A 231 5.43 0.41 -24.77
N TRP A 232 5.13 -0.90 -24.82
CA TRP A 232 3.75 -1.37 -24.81
C TRP A 232 3.08 -1.02 -23.48
N PHE A 233 3.73 -1.25 -22.34
CA PHE A 233 3.16 -0.85 -21.04
C PHE A 233 2.98 0.66 -20.94
N ARG A 234 3.94 1.46 -21.44
CA ARG A 234 3.81 2.92 -21.46
C ARG A 234 2.58 3.39 -22.24
N ARG A 235 2.26 2.73 -23.35
CA ARG A 235 1.10 3.07 -24.19
C ARG A 235 -0.24 2.54 -23.66
N ASN A 236 -0.24 1.38 -22.99
CA ASN A 236 -1.48 0.66 -22.68
C ASN A 236 -1.85 0.68 -21.19
N CYS A 237 -0.89 0.82 -20.28
CA CYS A 237 -1.10 0.70 -18.84
C CYS A 237 -0.97 2.04 -18.11
N ILE A 238 -0.33 3.04 -18.71
CA ILE A 238 -0.21 4.37 -18.13
C ILE A 238 -1.39 5.23 -18.54
N THR A 239 -1.99 5.91 -17.57
CA THR A 239 -3.07 6.87 -17.79
C THR A 239 -2.78 8.20 -17.11
N VAL A 240 -3.57 9.20 -17.49
CA VAL A 240 -3.52 10.53 -16.91
C VAL A 240 -4.55 10.63 -15.79
N VAL A 241 -4.11 11.14 -14.63
CA VAL A 241 -5.00 11.46 -13.51
C VAL A 241 -5.94 12.61 -13.93
N PRO A 242 -7.27 12.46 -13.83
CA PRO A 242 -8.22 13.49 -14.18
C PRO A 242 -8.43 14.48 -13.03
N PHE A 243 -8.94 15.66 -13.40
CA PHE A 243 -9.55 16.60 -12.47
C PHE A 243 -10.70 15.92 -11.70
N PRO A 244 -10.94 16.22 -10.39
CA PRO A 244 -10.35 17.27 -9.57
C PRO A 244 -9.19 16.84 -8.66
N SER A 245 -8.54 15.69 -8.91
CA SER A 245 -7.48 15.20 -8.01
C SER A 245 -6.30 16.17 -7.96
N LEU A 246 -5.60 16.29 -6.81
CA LEU A 246 -4.45 17.19 -6.66
C LEU A 246 -3.34 16.91 -7.68
N GLY A 247 -3.10 15.63 -7.97
CA GLY A 247 -2.17 15.17 -9.00
C GLY A 247 -2.77 15.15 -10.40
N ALA A 248 -3.81 15.92 -10.71
CA ALA A 248 -4.38 16.02 -12.05
C ALA A 248 -3.27 16.23 -13.10
N PHE A 249 -3.43 15.59 -14.25
CA PHE A 249 -2.49 15.54 -15.36
C PHE A 249 -1.22 14.68 -15.13
N ARG A 250 -1.02 14.11 -13.94
CA ARG A 250 0.07 13.15 -13.69
C ARG A 250 -0.17 11.85 -14.47
N GLN A 251 0.90 11.30 -15.03
CA GLN A 251 0.90 9.96 -15.62
C GLN A 251 1.12 8.91 -14.54
N VAL A 252 0.19 7.96 -14.40
CA VAL A 252 0.19 6.93 -13.36
C VAL A 252 -0.19 5.57 -13.95
N TYR A 253 0.26 4.50 -13.29
CA TYR A 253 -0.28 3.16 -13.52
C TYR A 253 -1.41 2.90 -12.49
N PRO A 254 -2.69 2.86 -12.90
CA PRO A 254 -3.79 2.77 -11.95
C PRO A 254 -3.85 1.43 -11.24
N GLY A 255 -4.14 1.46 -9.93
CA GLY A 255 -4.31 0.25 -9.12
C GLY A 255 -5.38 -0.71 -9.65
N PHE A 256 -6.46 -0.21 -10.28
CA PHE A 256 -7.48 -1.09 -10.87
C PHE A 256 -6.94 -1.88 -12.07
N MET A 257 -6.05 -1.30 -12.90
CA MET A 257 -5.42 -2.04 -13.99
C MET A 257 -4.47 -3.10 -13.46
N GLN A 258 -3.79 -2.81 -12.36
CA GLN A 258 -2.92 -3.75 -11.68
C GLN A 258 -3.71 -4.92 -11.06
N LEU A 259 -4.86 -4.62 -10.43
CA LEU A 259 -5.76 -5.62 -9.86
C LEU A 259 -6.38 -6.50 -10.95
N SER A 260 -6.89 -5.89 -12.04
CA SER A 260 -7.43 -6.63 -13.18
C SER A 260 -6.35 -7.51 -13.84
N GLY A 261 -5.11 -7.03 -13.94
CA GLY A 261 -3.98 -7.82 -14.42
C GLY A 261 -3.67 -9.01 -13.50
N PHE A 262 -3.67 -8.81 -12.19
CA PHE A 262 -3.44 -9.88 -11.21
C PHE A 262 -4.57 -10.92 -11.21
N MET A 263 -5.82 -10.48 -11.27
CA MET A 263 -7.00 -11.35 -11.35
C MET A 263 -7.00 -12.16 -12.65
N ALA A 264 -6.69 -11.53 -13.79
CA ALA A 264 -6.62 -12.22 -15.08
C ALA A 264 -5.48 -13.26 -15.13
N MET A 265 -4.37 -13.02 -14.43
CA MET A 265 -3.22 -13.94 -14.39
C MET A 265 -3.35 -15.06 -13.35
N ASN A 266 -4.31 -14.98 -12.41
CA ASN A 266 -4.55 -16.00 -11.37
C ASN A 266 -6.01 -16.50 -11.35
N MET A 267 -6.74 -16.37 -12.46
CA MET A 267 -8.18 -16.66 -12.53
C MET A 267 -8.50 -18.09 -12.07
N ASP A 268 -7.65 -19.07 -12.41
CA ASP A 268 -7.81 -20.47 -11.99
C ASP A 268 -7.72 -20.66 -10.47
N ARG A 269 -6.83 -19.93 -9.77
CA ARG A 269 -6.68 -20.02 -8.30
C ARG A 269 -7.82 -19.34 -7.55
N HIS A 270 -8.41 -18.28 -8.12
CA HIS A 270 -9.53 -17.56 -7.49
C HIS A 270 -10.86 -18.29 -7.65
N VAL A 271 -11.06 -19.06 -8.72
CA VAL A 271 -12.25 -19.91 -8.90
C VAL A 271 -12.24 -21.08 -7.92
N THR A 272 -11.09 -21.70 -7.64
CA THR A 272 -11.00 -22.81 -6.65
C THR A 272 -11.27 -22.32 -5.22
N ALA A 273 -10.76 -21.14 -4.85
CA ALA A 273 -10.97 -20.58 -3.51
C ALA A 273 -12.44 -20.20 -3.20
N HIS A 274 -13.26 -20.01 -4.23
CA HIS A 274 -14.72 -19.82 -4.09
C HIS A 274 -15.52 -21.13 -4.13
N TYR A 275 -14.93 -22.22 -4.63
CA TYR A 275 -15.54 -23.55 -4.65
C TYR A 275 -15.30 -24.34 -3.35
N ASP A 276 -14.22 -24.01 -2.62
CA ASP A 276 -13.85 -24.64 -1.35
C ASP A 276 -14.38 -23.91 -0.08
N MET A 277 -15.30 -22.95 -0.25
CA MET A 277 -16.14 -22.39 0.83
C MET A 277 -17.56 -22.94 0.75
#